data_AF-A0A7S3W9U7-F1
#
_entry.id   AF-A0A7S3W9U7-F1
#
_cell.length_a   1.000
_cell.length_b   1.000
_cell.length_c   1.000
_cell.angle_alpha   90.00
_cell.angle_beta   90.00
_cell.angle_gamma   90.00
#
_symmetry.space_group_name_H-M   'P 1'
#
loop_
_entity.id
_entity.type
_entity.pdbx_description
1 polymer ?
#
loop_
_entity_poly.entity_id
_entity_poly.type
_entity_poly.pdbx_seq_one_letter_code
_entity_poly.pdbx_strand_id
1 'polypeptide(L)'
;ISSSKGSIAPGQSYKITVKYVPSIVDEVSCAYYTIKTMGGNQLKFHLRGQAEGYNVHLSTRTIHFGEVQTKQTTNRLLNIHNESDLPISFQFMTEKCNLFA
;
A
#
# COMPACT_ATOMS: atom_id res chain seq x y z
N ILE A 1 -1.67 2.20 -20.67
CA ILE A 1 -1.36 3.44 -21.42
C ILE A 1 -2.21 3.38 -22.68
N SER A 2 -3.27 4.18 -22.82
CA SER A 2 -4.26 3.98 -23.90
C SER A 2 -4.04 4.84 -25.15
N SER A 3 -3.11 5.79 -25.19
CA SER A 3 -2.76 6.48 -26.44
C SER A 3 -1.31 6.97 -26.44
N SER A 4 -0.59 6.66 -27.52
CA SER A 4 0.79 7.11 -27.76
C SER A 4 0.86 8.36 -28.66
N LYS A 5 -0.29 8.84 -29.16
CA LYS A 5 -0.44 9.98 -30.07
C LYS A 5 -1.78 10.68 -29.81
N GLY A 6 -1.84 11.98 -30.11
CA GLY A 6 -3.06 12.80 -29.97
C GLY A 6 -2.89 14.18 -30.62
N SER A 7 -3.98 14.95 -30.67
CA SER A 7 -4.00 16.34 -31.15
C SER A 7 -4.68 17.23 -30.11
N ILE A 8 -4.17 18.45 -29.95
CA ILE A 8 -4.67 19.44 -29.00
C ILE A 8 -4.87 20.74 -29.78
N ALA A 9 -6.08 21.30 -29.72
CA ALA A 9 -6.38 22.56 -30.38
C ALA A 9 -5.71 23.76 -29.66
N PRO A 10 -5.53 24.90 -30.33
CA PRO A 10 -4.96 26.10 -29.70
C PRO A 10 -5.71 26.50 -28.43
N GLY A 11 -4.95 26.78 -27.36
CA GLY A 11 -5.50 27.15 -26.06
C GLY A 11 -6.16 26.01 -25.27
N GLN A 12 -6.21 24.79 -25.80
CA GLN A 12 -6.75 23.63 -25.10
C GLN A 12 -5.70 22.89 -24.30
N SER A 13 -6.15 22.09 -23.33
CA SER A 13 -5.32 21.21 -22.50
C SER A 13 -5.80 19.77 -22.63
N TYR A 14 -4.87 18.82 -22.55
CA TYR A 14 -5.18 17.39 -22.58
C TYR A 14 -4.65 16.70 -21.32
N LYS A 15 -5.50 15.94 -20.65
CA LYS A 15 -5.14 15.22 -19.42
C LYS A 15 -4.65 13.82 -19.77
N ILE A 16 -3.39 13.53 -19.43
CA ILE A 16 -2.80 12.20 -19.59
C ILE A 16 -2.86 11.49 -18.23
N THR A 17 -3.56 10.36 -18.18
CA THR A 17 -3.62 9.53 -16.97
C THR A 17 -2.60 8.40 -17.07
N VAL A 18 -1.67 8.36 -16.11
CA VAL A 18 -0.75 7.23 -15.93
C VAL A 18 -1.19 6.47 -14.68
N LYS A 19 -1.32 5.15 -14.81
CA LYS A 19 -1.67 4.25 -13.70
C LYS A 19 -0.44 3.44 -13.34
N TYR A 20 -0.02 3.54 -12.08
CA TYR A 20 0.99 2.68 -11.48
C TYR A 20 0.28 1.60 -10.66
N VAL A 21 0.60 0.33 -10.91
CA VAL A 21 0.03 -0.82 -10.20
C VAL A 21 1.17 -1.79 -9.88
N PRO A 22 1.94 -1.55 -8.81
CA PRO A 22 3.01 -2.46 -8.41
C PRO A 22 2.44 -3.80 -7.97
N SER A 23 3.23 -4.87 -8.11
CA SER A 23 2.89 -6.21 -7.62
C SER A 23 3.74 -6.63 -6.43
N ILE A 24 4.80 -5.87 -6.13
CA ILE A 24 5.80 -6.18 -5.10
C ILE A 24 5.91 -4.98 -4.16
N VAL A 25 5.92 -5.24 -2.85
CA VAL A 25 6.11 -4.23 -1.81
C VAL A 25 7.52 -3.65 -1.89
N ASP A 26 7.66 -2.35 -1.60
CA ASP A 26 8.92 -1.59 -1.67
C ASP A 26 9.56 -1.50 -3.07
N GLU A 27 8.85 -1.96 -4.11
CA GLU A 27 9.28 -1.78 -5.49
C GLU A 27 9.29 -0.28 -5.84
N VAL A 28 10.40 0.17 -6.41
CA VAL A 28 10.51 1.52 -6.98
C VAL A 28 10.59 1.39 -8.49
N SER A 29 9.63 1.99 -9.18
CA SER A 29 9.57 1.98 -10.64
C SER A 29 9.73 3.39 -11.19
N CYS A 30 10.66 3.57 -12.12
CA CYS A 30 10.90 4.85 -12.79
C CYS A 30 10.61 4.71 -14.29
N ALA A 31 9.64 5.48 -14.78
CA ALA A 31 9.27 5.51 -16.18
C ALA A 31 9.64 6.86 -16.81
N TYR A 32 10.34 6.82 -17.94
CA TYR A 32 10.76 8.01 -18.68
C TYR A 32 9.85 8.23 -19.88
N TYR A 33 9.33 9.44 -20.01
CA TYR A 33 8.44 9.83 -21.08
C TYR A 33 9.04 10.96 -21.91
N THR A 34 8.67 10.94 -23.18
CA THR A 34 9.03 11.98 -24.13
C THR A 34 7.79 12.29 -24.96
N ILE A 35 7.35 13.53 -24.91
CA ILE A 35 6.33 14.07 -25.81
C ILE A 35 7.06 14.84 -26.90
N LYS A 36 6.79 14.49 -28.16
CA LYS A 36 7.29 15.20 -29.34
C LYS A 36 6.13 15.88 -30.04
N THR A 37 6.29 17.15 -30.38
CA THR A 37 5.33 17.85 -31.25
C THR A 37 5.86 17.85 -32.69
N MET A 38 4.94 17.96 -33.65
CA MET A 38 5.29 18.05 -35.07
C MET A 38 6.17 19.28 -35.39
N GLY A 39 6.05 20.35 -34.59
CA GLY A 39 6.90 21.54 -34.69
C GLY A 39 8.31 21.37 -34.14
N GLY A 40 8.72 20.15 -33.75
CA GLY A 40 10.08 19.86 -33.29
C GLY A 40 10.32 20.06 -31.79
N ASN A 41 9.34 20.58 -31.04
CA ASN A 41 9.48 20.73 -29.60
C ASN A 41 9.40 19.37 -28.90
N GLN A 42 10.21 19.20 -27.87
CA GLN A 42 10.27 17.99 -27.07
C GLN A 42 10.12 18.30 -25.59
N LEU A 43 9.21 17.61 -24.92
CA LEU A 43 9.07 17.63 -23.46
C LEU A 43 9.51 16.27 -22.93
N LYS A 44 10.50 16.26 -22.04
CA LYS A 44 10.96 15.06 -21.34
C LYS A 44 10.57 15.17 -19.87
N PHE A 45 10.03 14.09 -19.33
CA PHE A 45 9.74 13.99 -17.91
C PHE A 45 9.84 12.52 -17.47
N HIS A 46 9.97 12.31 -16.17
CA HIS A 46 9.95 10.97 -15.60
C HIS A 46 8.91 10.92 -14.49
N LEU A 47 8.34 9.74 -14.30
CA LEU A 47 7.45 9.44 -13.20
C LEU A 47 8.14 8.40 -12.32
N ARG A 48 8.16 8.65 -11.01
CA ARG A 48 8.65 7.71 -10.00
C ARG A 48 7.44 7.21 -9.21
N GLY A 49 7.19 5.91 -9.28
CA GLY A 49 6.25 5.21 -8.42
C GLY A 49 7.02 4.47 -7.34
N GLN A 50 6.48 4.43 -6.12
CA GLN A 50 7.00 3.63 -5.02
C GLN A 50 5.83 2.83 -4.45
N ALA A 51 6.00 1.52 -4.37
CA ALA A 51 5.04 0.63 -3.74
C ALA A 51 5.20 0.73 -2.23
N GLU A 52 4.20 1.26 -1.55
CA GLU A 52 4.17 1.24 -0.09
C GLU A 52 3.65 -0.12 0.38
N GLY A 53 4.32 -0.68 1.37
CA GLY A 53 3.86 -1.89 2.04
C GLY A 53 2.60 -1.66 2.85
N TYR A 54 2.07 -2.75 3.37
CA TYR A 54 0.95 -2.68 4.29
C TYR A 54 1.34 -1.99 5.60
N ASN A 55 0.59 -0.95 5.97
CA ASN A 55 0.66 -0.31 7.28
C ASN A 55 -0.39 -0.94 8.21
N VAL A 56 0.03 -1.97 8.94
CA VAL A 56 -0.81 -2.67 9.93
C VAL A 56 -0.12 -2.70 11.28
N HIS A 57 -0.88 -2.42 12.33
CA HIS A 57 -0.38 -2.49 13.69
C HIS A 57 -1.43 -2.98 14.69
N LEU A 58 -0.94 -3.53 15.80
CA LEU A 58 -1.76 -3.89 16.94
C LEU A 58 -1.85 -2.73 17.92
N SER A 59 -3.02 -2.55 18.53
CA SER A 59 -3.23 -1.60 19.63
C SER A 59 -2.26 -1.79 20.81
N THR A 60 -1.75 -3.00 21.01
CA THR A 60 -0.67 -3.31 21.96
C THR A 60 0.14 -4.52 21.50
N ARG A 61 1.42 -4.58 21.90
CA ARG A 61 2.31 -5.74 21.67
C ARG A 61 2.25 -6.77 22.79
N THR A 62 1.65 -6.41 23.93
CA THR A 62 1.57 -7.27 25.12
C THR A 62 0.22 -7.09 25.80
N ILE A 63 -0.39 -8.20 26.20
CA ILE A 63 -1.68 -8.22 26.88
C ILE A 63 -1.51 -8.88 28.24
N HIS A 64 -1.70 -8.12 29.30
CA HIS A 64 -1.68 -8.63 30.66
C HIS A 64 -3.10 -9.05 31.07
N PHE A 65 -3.26 -10.34 31.35
CA PHE A 65 -4.51 -10.88 31.88
C PHE A 65 -4.64 -10.66 33.39
N GLY A 66 -3.53 -10.37 34.08
CA GLY A 66 -3.52 -10.19 35.53
C GLY A 66 -3.76 -11.51 36.26
N GLU A 67 -4.37 -11.43 37.43
CA GLU A 67 -4.80 -12.62 38.18
C GLU A 67 -6.07 -13.20 37.56
N VAL A 68 -6.02 -14.47 37.17
CA VAL A 68 -7.16 -15.21 36.61
C VAL A 68 -7.42 -16.41 37.50
N GLN A 69 -8.60 -16.46 38.09
CA GLN A 69 -8.98 -17.58 38.95
C GLN A 69 -9.08 -18.88 38.15
N THR A 70 -8.65 -19.99 38.75
CA THR A 70 -8.74 -21.31 38.12
C THR A 70 -10.17 -21.61 37.70
N LYS A 71 -10.32 -22.16 36.49
CA LYS A 71 -11.62 -22.49 35.86
C LYS A 71 -12.48 -21.28 35.49
N GLN A 72 -11.96 -20.05 35.57
CA GLN A 72 -12.64 -18.86 35.05
C GLN A 72 -12.02 -18.39 33.74
N THR A 73 -12.85 -17.80 32.88
CA THR A 73 -12.44 -17.21 31.61
C THR A 73 -12.33 -15.71 31.76
N THR A 74 -11.21 -15.13 31.32
CA THR A 74 -11.01 -13.68 31.25
C THR A 74 -10.76 -13.27 29.81
N ASN A 75 -11.47 -12.23 29.36
CA ASN A 75 -11.34 -11.69 28.01
C ASN A 75 -10.58 -10.35 28.02
N ARG A 76 -9.86 -10.09 26.94
CA ARG A 76 -9.19 -8.81 26.66
C ARG A 76 -9.43 -8.43 25.21
N LEU A 77 -9.59 -7.14 24.97
CA LEU A 77 -9.75 -6.60 23.63
C LEU A 77 -8.36 -6.34 23.04
N LEU A 78 -8.15 -6.82 21.81
CA LEU A 78 -7.00 -6.47 20.98
C LEU A 78 -7.53 -5.95 19.65
N ASN A 79 -7.28 -4.67 19.38
CA ASN A 79 -7.62 -4.08 18.09
C ASN A 79 -6.46 -4.21 17.12
N ILE A 80 -6.78 -4.53 15.87
CA ILE A 80 -5.87 -4.50 14.71
C ILE A 80 -6.27 -3.28 13.88
N HIS A 81 -5.30 -2.43 13.57
CA HIS A 81 -5.49 -1.25 12.74
C HIS A 81 -4.85 -1.48 11.39
N ASN A 82 -5.64 -1.37 10.31
CA ASN A 82 -5.13 -1.31 8.95
C ASN A 82 -5.23 0.14 8.46
N GLU A 83 -4.07 0.79 8.32
CA GLU A 83 -3.92 2.15 7.81
C GLU A 83 -3.38 2.15 6.36
N SER A 84 -3.45 1.01 5.68
CA SER A 84 -3.10 0.89 4.27
C SER A 84 -4.25 1.36 3.37
N ASP A 85 -3.94 1.66 2.12
CA ASP A 85 -4.92 1.98 1.07
C ASP A 85 -5.60 0.72 0.47
N LEU A 86 -5.17 -0.47 0.89
CA LEU A 86 -5.65 -1.75 0.42
C LEU A 86 -6.25 -2.62 1.55
N PRO A 87 -7.26 -3.45 1.24
CA PRO A 87 -7.77 -4.44 2.18
C PRO A 87 -6.73 -5.54 2.44
N ILE A 88 -6.69 -6.05 3.67
CA ILE A 88 -5.68 -7.02 4.14
C ILE A 88 -6.38 -8.18 4.85
N SER A 89 -5.79 -9.37 4.72
CA SER A 89 -6.14 -10.56 5.50
C SER A 89 -5.08 -10.84 6.57
N PHE A 90 -5.51 -11.30 7.74
CA PHE A 90 -4.63 -11.63 8.86
C PHE A 90 -4.90 -13.05 9.35
N GLN A 91 -3.85 -13.71 9.86
CA GLN A 91 -3.92 -15.03 10.47
C GLN A 91 -3.22 -14.99 11.82
N PHE A 92 -3.88 -15.52 12.85
CA PHE A 92 -3.26 -15.74 14.16
C PHE A 92 -2.64 -17.12 14.22
N MET A 93 -1.42 -17.18 14.71
CA MET A 93 -0.74 -18.43 15.08
C MET A 93 -0.50 -18.41 16.58
N THR A 94 -0.91 -19.48 17.26
CA THR A 94 -0.63 -19.67 18.68
C THR A 94 0.39 -20.80 18.81
N GLU A 95 1.49 -20.51 19.51
CA GLU A 95 2.42 -21.57 19.90
C GLU A 95 1.84 -22.30 21.11
N LYS A 96 1.83 -23.64 21.06
CA LYS A 96 1.36 -24.49 22.16
C LYS A 96 2.34 -24.58 23.34
N CYS A 97 3.45 -23.85 23.32
CA CYS A 97 4.50 -23.92 24.33
C CYS A 97 4.08 -23.25 25.65
N ASN A 98 3.10 -23.85 26.32
CA ASN A 98 2.88 -23.62 27.73
C ASN A 98 3.94 -24.40 28.51
N LEU A 99 5.02 -23.73 28.89
CA LEU A 99 5.96 -24.19 29.92
C LEU A 99 5.36 -24.12 31.35
N PHE A 100 4.11 -23.66 31.48
CA PHE A 100 3.41 -23.43 32.73
C PHE A 100 1.98 -23.99 32.73
N ALA A 101 1.81 -25.23 32.27
CA ALA A 101 0.58 -26.00 32.49
C ALA A 101 0.72 -26.86 33.75
#